data_AF-A0A2E1ZRV7-F1
#
_entry.id   AF-A0A2E1ZRV7-F1
#
_cell.length_a   1.000
_cell.length_b   1.000
_cell.length_c   1.000
_cell.angle_alpha   90.00
_cell.angle_beta   90.00
_cell.angle_gamma   90.00
#
_symmetry.space_group_name_H-M   'P 1'
#
loop_
_entity.id
_entity.type
_entity.pdbx_description
1 polymer ?
#
loop_
_entity_poly.entity_id
_entity_poly.type
_entity_poly.pdbx_seq_one_letter_code
_entity_poly.pdbx_strand_id
1 'polypeptide(L)'
;MSKKIKYINGIRFYRSIVVGINNLISRQDYLNQINVFPVPDGDTGTNMAFTVNEILEGTSGTVSSKIGEMSQEVADLALDGARGNSGAILAQFFVGLSEGLEGKDTMSVKDFANAFSKASDNAWEALSNPQEGTILTIFKDLAKFLLEYTSNPENDDFVPLMDLSLAEAQKSLDNTPMQMQLLKKAGVVDAGAQGFVDLLKGINDFIQSGRIKDLGHIINTPKEFEDFENDHDYSNLTYQFCTECVIEGDSIDKKEIKSRLMEIGDSVVIAGSKKKVKVHIHVNKPHQLFQVCNKYGITKNHKADDMFKQQKLVKTGKTNKIALVVDSGADFNIEKYFDVFVVPVRYSFGNQDYIDKVSQSIEDFYTELKNNPNHPKTSQPTPGDFRRQYQYLNSYYSSIISLHIPKKLSGT
;
A
#
# COMPACT_ATOMS: atom_id res chain seq x y z
N MET A 1 -22.85 -28.75 14.68
CA MET A 1 -23.47 -27.53 14.12
C MET A 1 -22.51 -26.39 14.38
N SER A 2 -22.11 -25.66 13.33
CA SER A 2 -21.35 -24.43 13.49
C SER A 2 -22.16 -23.45 14.36
N LYS A 3 -21.48 -22.73 15.26
CA LYS A 3 -22.14 -21.80 16.19
C LYS A 3 -22.48 -20.53 15.42
N LYS A 4 -23.77 -20.22 15.27
CA LYS A 4 -24.28 -19.00 14.63
C LYS A 4 -23.62 -17.74 15.18
N ILE A 5 -23.12 -16.86 14.31
CA ILE A 5 -22.49 -15.59 14.66
C ILE A 5 -23.35 -14.45 14.11
N LYS A 6 -24.18 -13.84 14.96
CA LYS A 6 -25.07 -12.74 14.55
C LYS A 6 -24.41 -11.36 14.49
N TYR A 7 -23.31 -11.20 15.22
CA TYR A 7 -22.60 -9.94 15.31
C TYR A 7 -21.10 -10.13 15.51
N ILE A 8 -20.35 -9.11 15.13
CA ILE A 8 -18.91 -8.99 15.35
C ILE A 8 -18.65 -7.70 16.15
N ASN A 9 -17.87 -7.80 17.22
CA ASN A 9 -17.37 -6.66 18.00
C ASN A 9 -15.92 -6.35 17.61
N GLY A 10 -15.33 -5.28 18.17
CA GLY A 10 -13.96 -4.86 17.84
C GLY A 10 -12.91 -5.95 18.03
N ILE A 11 -12.97 -6.71 19.15
CA ILE A 11 -12.02 -7.80 19.42
C ILE A 11 -12.09 -8.91 18.36
N ARG A 12 -13.30 -9.35 18.00
CA ARG A 12 -13.47 -10.42 17.00
C ARG A 12 -13.07 -9.91 15.60
N PHE A 13 -13.39 -8.66 15.27
CA PHE A 13 -12.94 -8.03 14.04
C PHE A 13 -11.41 -7.99 13.96
N TYR A 14 -10.74 -7.46 14.98
CA TYR A 14 -9.28 -7.41 15.04
C TYR A 14 -8.65 -8.78 14.84
N ARG A 15 -9.09 -9.81 15.59
CA ARG A 15 -8.58 -11.18 15.43
C ARG A 15 -8.79 -11.74 14.03
N SER A 16 -9.96 -11.48 13.43
CA SER A 16 -10.24 -11.91 12.06
C SER A 16 -9.30 -11.24 11.05
N ILE A 17 -9.05 -9.93 11.22
CA ILE A 17 -8.12 -9.16 10.40
C ILE A 17 -6.70 -9.69 10.57
N VAL A 18 -6.23 -9.95 11.80
CA VAL A 18 -4.89 -10.51 12.04
C VAL A 18 -4.68 -11.83 11.30
N VAL A 19 -5.65 -12.75 11.33
CA VAL A 19 -5.54 -14.03 10.59
C VAL A 19 -5.55 -13.79 9.07
N GLY A 20 -6.41 -12.89 8.59
CA GLY A 20 -6.42 -12.46 7.19
C GLY A 20 -5.08 -11.89 6.73
N ILE A 21 -4.52 -10.95 7.49
CA ILE A 21 -3.25 -10.28 7.21
C ILE A 21 -2.12 -11.31 7.09
N ASN A 22 -2.04 -12.24 8.03
CA ASN A 22 -1.02 -13.28 7.97
C ASN A 22 -1.18 -14.19 6.73
N ASN A 23 -2.42 -14.48 6.31
CA ASN A 23 -2.63 -15.23 5.07
C ASN A 23 -2.15 -14.44 3.84
N LEU A 24 -2.47 -13.15 3.74
CA LEU A 24 -1.96 -12.28 2.67
C LEU A 24 -0.42 -12.25 2.67
N ILE A 25 0.21 -12.01 3.82
CA ILE A 25 1.68 -11.94 3.94
C ILE A 25 2.33 -13.26 3.51
N SER A 26 1.74 -14.41 3.85
CA SER A 26 2.25 -15.71 3.42
C SER A 26 2.25 -15.92 1.89
N ARG A 27 1.54 -15.06 1.16
CA ARG A 27 1.41 -15.08 -0.30
C ARG A 27 2.21 -13.97 -0.98
N GLN A 28 2.96 -13.16 -0.22
CA GLN A 28 3.71 -12.01 -0.73
C GLN A 28 4.54 -12.32 -1.99
N ASP A 29 5.36 -13.37 -1.96
CA ASP A 29 6.23 -13.71 -3.10
C ASP A 29 5.43 -14.10 -4.34
N TYR A 30 4.33 -14.84 -4.17
CA TYR A 30 3.45 -15.20 -5.26
C TYR A 30 2.77 -13.96 -5.86
N LEU A 31 2.29 -13.04 -5.03
CA LEU A 31 1.68 -11.78 -5.48
C LEU A 31 2.67 -10.92 -6.26
N ASN A 32 3.94 -10.91 -5.85
CA ASN A 32 5.01 -10.24 -6.58
C ASN A 32 5.25 -10.89 -7.96
N GLN A 33 5.20 -12.23 -8.05
CA GLN A 33 5.41 -12.95 -9.32
C GLN A 33 4.31 -12.67 -10.36
N ILE A 34 3.06 -12.53 -9.94
CA ILE A 34 1.93 -12.27 -10.86
C ILE A 34 1.67 -10.78 -11.10
N ASN A 35 2.52 -9.89 -10.58
CA ASN A 35 2.38 -8.45 -10.76
C ASN A 35 2.74 -8.04 -12.18
N VAL A 36 1.71 -7.85 -13.01
CA VAL A 36 1.87 -7.39 -14.40
C VAL A 36 1.16 -6.06 -14.69
N PHE A 37 0.33 -5.56 -13.77
CA PHE A 37 -0.47 -4.34 -13.93
C PHE A 37 -0.38 -3.44 -12.67
N PRO A 38 -0.31 -2.09 -12.82
CA PRO A 38 -0.13 -1.36 -14.07
C PRO A 38 1.31 -1.44 -14.60
N VAL A 39 2.27 -1.74 -13.72
CA VAL A 39 3.69 -1.85 -14.02
C VAL A 39 4.19 -3.22 -13.54
N PRO A 40 4.88 -4.00 -14.38
CA PRO A 40 5.45 -5.30 -13.98
C PRO A 40 6.77 -5.12 -13.21
N ASP A 41 6.70 -4.49 -12.05
CA ASP A 41 7.86 -4.21 -11.17
C ASP A 41 8.04 -5.23 -10.04
N GLY A 42 7.13 -6.21 -9.95
CA GLY A 42 7.23 -7.29 -8.97
C GLY A 42 7.07 -6.84 -7.51
N ASP A 43 6.38 -5.73 -7.24
CA ASP A 43 6.29 -5.17 -5.89
C ASP A 43 4.91 -5.27 -5.20
N THR A 44 3.84 -5.66 -5.91
CA THR A 44 2.46 -5.58 -5.38
C THR A 44 2.29 -6.33 -4.05
N GLY A 45 2.81 -7.54 -3.93
CA GLY A 45 2.78 -8.32 -2.69
C GLY A 45 3.52 -7.62 -1.56
N THR A 46 4.71 -7.07 -1.86
CA THR A 46 5.53 -6.31 -0.91
C THR A 46 4.82 -5.04 -0.43
N ASN A 47 4.20 -4.29 -1.35
CA ASN A 47 3.44 -3.08 -1.05
C ASN A 47 2.20 -3.35 -0.18
N MET A 48 1.44 -4.40 -0.50
CA MET A 48 0.31 -4.82 0.34
C MET A 48 0.78 -5.32 1.70
N ALA A 49 1.84 -6.13 1.77
CA ALA A 49 2.41 -6.63 3.03
C ALA A 49 2.88 -5.50 3.94
N PHE A 50 3.58 -4.48 3.43
CA PHE A 50 3.95 -3.29 4.21
C PHE A 50 2.72 -2.58 4.76
N THR A 51 1.67 -2.43 3.94
CA THR A 51 0.42 -1.78 4.33
C THR A 51 -0.23 -2.47 5.52
N VAL A 52 -0.29 -3.79 5.50
CA VAL A 52 -0.99 -4.55 6.55
C VAL A 52 -0.10 -4.90 7.75
N ASN A 53 1.22 -4.95 7.60
CA ASN A 53 2.14 -5.15 8.72
C ASN A 53 2.06 -4.00 9.74
N GLU A 54 1.85 -2.77 9.28
CA GLU A 54 1.67 -1.62 10.18
C GLU A 54 0.48 -1.83 11.14
N ILE A 55 -0.58 -2.52 10.69
CA ILE A 55 -1.71 -2.88 11.54
C ILE A 55 -1.29 -3.87 12.63
N LEU A 56 -0.44 -4.85 12.31
CA LEU A 56 0.06 -5.83 13.29
C LEU A 56 1.01 -5.21 14.31
N GLU A 57 1.88 -4.30 13.87
CA GLU A 57 2.87 -3.64 14.74
C GLU A 57 2.22 -2.55 15.61
N GLY A 58 1.31 -1.77 15.04
CA GLY A 58 0.68 -0.61 15.68
C GLY A 58 -0.41 -0.93 16.69
N THR A 59 -0.97 -2.15 16.68
CA THR A 59 -2.07 -2.55 17.60
C THR A 59 -1.60 -3.15 18.92
N SER A 60 -0.30 -3.06 19.23
CA SER A 60 0.38 -3.77 20.34
C SER A 60 -0.04 -3.38 21.78
N GLY A 61 -1.05 -2.51 21.97
CA GLY A 61 -1.51 -2.10 23.31
C GLY A 61 -2.99 -1.72 23.47
N THR A 62 -3.75 -1.55 22.39
CA THR A 62 -5.13 -1.01 22.42
C THR A 62 -6.03 -1.77 21.46
N VAL A 63 -6.70 -2.82 21.93
CA VAL A 63 -7.77 -3.47 21.17
C VAL A 63 -9.11 -3.02 21.74
N SER A 64 -9.80 -2.11 21.06
CA SER A 64 -11.14 -1.69 21.48
C SER A 64 -12.15 -2.83 21.31
N SER A 65 -13.08 -2.95 22.26
CA SER A 65 -14.22 -3.85 22.12
C SER A 65 -15.28 -3.32 21.15
N LYS A 66 -15.29 -2.01 20.87
CA LYS A 66 -16.27 -1.38 19.97
C LYS A 66 -15.78 -1.48 18.54
N ILE A 67 -16.67 -1.89 17.64
CA ILE A 67 -16.30 -2.08 16.24
C ILE A 67 -15.87 -0.78 15.57
N GLY A 68 -16.56 0.34 15.81
CA GLY A 68 -16.25 1.62 15.16
C GLY A 68 -14.88 2.18 15.56
N GLU A 69 -14.50 2.05 16.84
CA GLU A 69 -13.18 2.47 17.31
C GLU A 69 -12.07 1.56 16.73
N MET A 70 -12.28 0.24 16.73
CA MET A 70 -11.29 -0.71 16.21
C MET A 70 -11.12 -0.60 14.68
N SER A 71 -12.22 -0.39 13.93
CA SER A 71 -12.13 -0.20 12.48
C SER A 71 -11.42 1.11 12.13
N GLN A 72 -11.58 2.15 12.95
CA GLN A 72 -10.89 3.42 12.76
C GLN A 72 -9.39 3.28 12.98
N GLU A 73 -8.97 2.61 14.05
CA GLU A 73 -7.56 2.34 14.32
C GLU A 73 -6.92 1.49 13.21
N VAL A 74 -7.62 0.45 12.72
CA VAL A 74 -7.16 -0.33 11.56
C VAL A 74 -7.01 0.53 10.30
N ALA A 75 -7.96 1.43 10.03
CA ALA A 75 -7.90 2.31 8.88
C ALA A 75 -6.72 3.30 8.97
N ASP A 76 -6.48 3.89 10.14
CA ASP A 76 -5.41 4.85 10.35
C ASP A 76 -4.02 4.19 10.23
N LEU A 77 -3.85 2.98 10.77
CA LEU A 77 -2.63 2.19 10.63
C LEU A 77 -2.41 1.72 9.18
N ALA A 78 -3.47 1.30 8.49
CA ALA A 78 -3.39 0.93 7.08
C ALA A 78 -2.95 2.13 6.22
N LEU A 79 -3.43 3.35 6.52
CA LEU A 79 -3.00 4.57 5.81
C LEU A 79 -1.52 4.90 6.07
N ASP A 80 -1.03 4.69 7.29
CA ASP A 80 0.39 4.89 7.63
C ASP A 80 1.30 3.89 6.92
N GLY A 81 0.86 2.64 6.89
CA GLY A 81 1.55 1.55 6.21
C GLY A 81 1.44 1.62 4.69
N ALA A 82 0.45 2.33 4.14
CA ALA A 82 0.11 2.30 2.71
C ALA A 82 1.32 2.61 1.81
N ARG A 83 1.59 1.67 0.89
CA ARG A 83 2.63 1.76 -0.15
C ARG A 83 2.08 1.42 -1.52
N GLY A 84 2.52 2.18 -2.52
CA GLY A 84 2.12 1.97 -3.91
C GLY A 84 0.61 2.12 -4.11
N ASN A 85 0.15 1.79 -5.32
CA ASN A 85 -1.27 1.83 -5.67
C ASN A 85 -2.06 0.77 -4.89
N SER A 86 -1.63 -0.48 -4.91
CA SER A 86 -2.34 -1.59 -4.27
C SER A 86 -2.52 -1.40 -2.75
N GLY A 87 -1.48 -0.90 -2.07
CA GLY A 87 -1.56 -0.58 -0.64
C GLY A 87 -2.45 0.62 -0.35
N ALA A 88 -2.38 1.69 -1.15
CA ALA A 88 -3.26 2.86 -0.98
C ALA A 88 -4.74 2.52 -1.20
N ILE A 89 -5.06 1.68 -2.18
CA ILE A 89 -6.43 1.22 -2.45
C ILE A 89 -6.96 0.36 -1.29
N LEU A 90 -6.13 -0.56 -0.79
CA LEU A 90 -6.50 -1.39 0.37
C LEU A 90 -6.69 -0.54 1.64
N ALA A 91 -5.82 0.45 1.87
CA ALA A 91 -5.99 1.39 2.98
C ALA A 91 -7.29 2.20 2.83
N GLN A 92 -7.61 2.66 1.61
CA GLN A 92 -8.86 3.35 1.34
C GLN A 92 -10.09 2.48 1.59
N PHE A 93 -10.01 1.19 1.27
CA PHE A 93 -11.08 0.24 1.61
C PHE A 93 -11.30 0.18 3.13
N PHE A 94 -10.24 0.07 3.94
CA PHE A 94 -10.37 0.10 5.40
C PHE A 94 -10.96 1.42 5.92
N VAL A 95 -10.59 2.56 5.33
CA VAL A 95 -11.18 3.86 5.66
C VAL A 95 -12.68 3.85 5.40
N GLY A 96 -13.14 3.44 4.21
CA GLY A 96 -14.57 3.41 3.93
C GLY A 96 -15.35 2.40 4.77
N LEU A 97 -14.73 1.28 5.13
CA LEU A 97 -15.29 0.31 6.08
C LEU A 97 -15.48 0.96 7.46
N SER A 98 -14.46 1.65 7.96
CA SER A 98 -14.51 2.39 9.23
C SER A 98 -15.62 3.44 9.24
N GLU A 99 -15.71 4.25 8.18
CA GLU A 99 -16.74 5.27 8.05
C GLU A 99 -18.17 4.69 7.96
N GLY A 100 -18.33 3.41 7.61
CA GLY A 100 -19.63 2.70 7.64
C GLY A 100 -19.98 2.12 9.02
N LEU A 101 -18.99 2.02 9.90
CA LEU A 101 -19.06 1.44 11.23
C LEU A 101 -18.91 2.48 12.36
N GLU A 102 -18.76 3.75 12.00
CA GLU A 102 -18.60 4.88 12.92
C GLU A 102 -19.68 4.86 14.02
N GLY A 103 -19.25 5.01 15.28
CA GLY A 103 -20.13 5.07 16.44
C GLY A 103 -20.79 3.74 16.85
N LYS A 104 -20.50 2.61 16.19
CA LYS A 104 -21.08 1.30 16.52
C LYS A 104 -20.25 0.52 17.54
N ASP A 105 -20.93 -0.16 18.46
CA ASP A 105 -20.30 -1.12 19.39
C ASP A 105 -20.08 -2.49 18.73
N THR A 106 -21.03 -2.93 17.93
CA THR A 106 -20.99 -4.20 17.18
C THR A 106 -21.54 -4.01 15.78
N MET A 107 -21.10 -4.83 14.81
CA MET A 107 -21.68 -4.89 13.48
C MET A 107 -22.53 -6.15 13.31
N SER A 108 -23.75 -5.97 12.80
CA SER A 108 -24.55 -7.06 12.20
C SER A 108 -24.09 -7.36 10.78
N VAL A 109 -24.61 -8.43 10.17
CA VAL A 109 -24.37 -8.73 8.74
C VAL A 109 -24.84 -7.61 7.81
N LYS A 110 -25.93 -6.91 8.16
CA LYS A 110 -26.46 -5.79 7.38
C LYS A 110 -25.58 -4.55 7.52
N ASP A 111 -25.05 -4.31 8.72
CA ASP A 111 -24.04 -3.27 8.92
C ASP A 111 -22.79 -3.54 8.11
N PHE A 112 -22.33 -4.79 8.07
CA PHE A 112 -21.19 -5.21 7.27
C PHE A 112 -21.43 -4.99 5.77
N ALA A 113 -22.58 -5.40 5.23
CA ALA A 113 -22.92 -5.17 3.83
C ALA A 113 -22.93 -3.68 3.46
N ASN A 114 -23.54 -2.83 4.28
CA ASN A 114 -23.57 -1.39 4.06
C ASN A 114 -22.17 -0.75 4.16
N ALA A 115 -21.39 -1.15 5.16
CA ALA A 115 -20.03 -0.65 5.34
C ALA A 115 -19.09 -1.11 4.22
N PHE A 116 -19.25 -2.34 3.73
CA PHE A 116 -18.50 -2.87 2.58
C PHE A 116 -18.86 -2.12 1.29
N SER A 117 -20.15 -1.83 1.06
CA SER A 117 -20.58 -1.01 -0.09
C SER A 117 -19.92 0.37 -0.05
N LYS A 118 -19.93 1.04 1.11
CA LYS A 118 -19.25 2.32 1.30
C LYS A 118 -17.74 2.21 1.07
N ALA A 119 -17.11 1.14 1.54
CA ALA A 119 -15.70 0.85 1.29
C ALA A 119 -15.37 0.69 -0.20
N SER A 120 -16.23 -0.02 -0.94
CA SER A 120 -16.12 -0.20 -2.38
C SER A 120 -16.19 1.13 -3.14
N ASP A 121 -17.20 1.96 -2.83
CA ASP A 121 -17.38 3.28 -3.46
C ASP A 121 -16.19 4.20 -3.17
N ASN A 122 -15.76 4.23 -1.90
CA ASN A 122 -14.62 5.01 -1.45
C ASN A 122 -13.31 4.60 -2.14
N ALA A 123 -13.07 3.30 -2.32
CA ALA A 123 -11.91 2.79 -3.03
C ALA A 123 -11.93 3.17 -4.51
N TRP A 124 -13.10 3.11 -5.16
CA TRP A 124 -13.26 3.50 -6.56
C TRP A 124 -12.97 5.00 -6.78
N GLU A 125 -13.49 5.87 -5.89
CA GLU A 125 -13.32 7.32 -6.00
C GLU A 125 -11.88 7.80 -5.75
N ALA A 126 -11.08 7.02 -5.01
CA ALA A 126 -9.70 7.39 -4.68
C ALA A 126 -8.76 7.41 -5.89
N LEU A 127 -9.03 6.63 -6.95
CA LEU A 127 -8.20 6.61 -8.15
C LEU A 127 -8.65 7.63 -9.20
N SER A 128 -7.72 8.29 -9.87
CA SER A 128 -8.03 9.13 -11.04
C SER A 128 -8.60 8.34 -12.22
N ASN A 129 -8.13 7.12 -12.42
CA ASN A 129 -8.55 6.26 -13.52
C ASN A 129 -8.79 4.81 -13.03
N PRO A 130 -9.91 4.54 -12.33
CA PRO A 130 -10.24 3.19 -11.87
C PRO A 130 -10.45 2.24 -13.06
N GLN A 131 -9.97 1.01 -12.94
CA GLN A 131 -10.03 0.00 -14.00
C GLN A 131 -10.74 -1.25 -13.51
N GLU A 132 -11.62 -1.79 -14.34
CA GLU A 132 -12.14 -3.15 -14.15
C GLU A 132 -11.04 -4.19 -14.44
N GLY A 133 -11.20 -5.40 -13.90
CA GLY A 133 -10.14 -6.41 -13.90
C GLY A 133 -9.07 -6.16 -12.83
N THR A 134 -9.38 -5.38 -11.80
CA THR A 134 -8.49 -5.11 -10.64
C THR A 134 -9.18 -5.45 -9.33
N ILE A 135 -8.49 -5.26 -8.20
CA ILE A 135 -9.08 -5.32 -6.84
C ILE A 135 -10.44 -4.57 -6.72
N LEU A 136 -10.63 -3.47 -7.47
CA LEU A 136 -11.86 -2.69 -7.47
C LEU A 136 -13.07 -3.48 -8.00
N THR A 137 -12.86 -4.39 -8.96
CA THR A 137 -13.90 -5.29 -9.45
C THR A 137 -14.39 -6.21 -8.34
N ILE A 138 -13.46 -6.77 -7.55
CA ILE A 138 -13.80 -7.66 -6.44
C ILE A 138 -14.64 -6.91 -5.40
N PHE A 139 -14.26 -5.66 -5.08
CA PHE A 139 -15.03 -4.83 -4.15
C PHE A 139 -16.45 -4.57 -4.65
N LYS A 140 -16.60 -4.22 -5.94
CA LYS A 140 -17.90 -3.93 -6.55
C LYS A 140 -18.81 -5.18 -6.58
N ASP A 141 -18.27 -6.32 -6.98
CA ASP A 141 -19.02 -7.57 -7.08
C ASP A 141 -19.44 -8.08 -5.70
N LEU A 142 -18.54 -8.01 -4.71
CA LEU A 142 -18.86 -8.37 -3.33
C LEU A 142 -19.84 -7.42 -2.66
N ALA A 143 -19.70 -6.11 -2.87
CA ALA A 143 -20.64 -5.12 -2.33
C ALA A 143 -22.07 -5.43 -2.82
N LYS A 144 -22.22 -5.68 -4.13
CA LYS A 144 -23.50 -6.08 -4.72
C LYS A 144 -24.03 -7.37 -4.10
N PHE A 145 -23.20 -8.43 -4.05
CA PHE A 145 -23.57 -9.71 -3.45
C PHE A 145 -24.03 -9.57 -2.00
N LEU A 146 -23.27 -8.84 -1.18
CA LEU A 146 -23.58 -8.66 0.25
C LEU A 146 -24.90 -7.92 0.47
N LEU A 147 -25.17 -6.87 -0.32
CA LEU A 147 -26.44 -6.14 -0.26
C LEU A 147 -27.63 -7.00 -0.69
N GLU A 148 -27.48 -7.79 -1.76
CA GLU A 148 -28.50 -8.73 -2.22
C GLU A 148 -28.75 -9.84 -1.19
N TYR A 149 -27.70 -10.47 -0.67
CA TYR A 149 -27.79 -11.55 0.31
C TYR A 149 -28.45 -11.09 1.62
N THR A 150 -28.07 -9.91 2.12
CA THR A 150 -28.61 -9.37 3.39
C THR A 150 -29.98 -8.68 3.24
N SER A 151 -30.54 -8.64 2.02
CA SER A 151 -31.93 -8.19 1.79
C SER A 151 -32.95 -9.13 2.42
N ASN A 152 -32.63 -10.43 2.57
CA ASN A 152 -33.42 -11.38 3.34
C ASN A 152 -33.05 -11.29 4.84
N PRO A 153 -33.96 -10.90 5.74
CA PRO A 153 -33.68 -10.80 7.18
C PRO A 153 -33.30 -12.13 7.86
N GLU A 154 -33.62 -13.28 7.25
CA GLU A 154 -33.21 -14.59 7.77
C GLU A 154 -31.71 -14.87 7.61
N ASN A 155 -31.05 -14.15 6.69
CA ASN A 155 -29.62 -14.23 6.48
C ASN A 155 -28.87 -13.37 7.49
N ASP A 156 -28.95 -13.72 8.78
CA ASP A 156 -28.39 -12.98 9.93
C ASP A 156 -27.17 -13.67 10.57
N ASP A 157 -26.44 -14.50 9.82
CA ASP A 157 -25.28 -15.27 10.30
C ASP A 157 -24.02 -14.97 9.46
N PHE A 158 -22.94 -14.56 10.13
CA PHE A 158 -21.65 -14.32 9.48
C PHE A 158 -21.00 -15.59 8.95
N VAL A 159 -21.29 -16.77 9.52
CA VAL A 159 -20.66 -18.03 9.09
C VAL A 159 -20.97 -18.36 7.61
N PRO A 160 -22.23 -18.49 7.18
CA PRO A 160 -22.55 -18.71 5.77
C PRO A 160 -22.26 -17.47 4.91
N LEU A 161 -22.45 -16.25 5.45
CA LEU A 161 -22.15 -15.01 4.73
C LEU A 161 -20.69 -14.97 4.25
N MET A 162 -19.73 -15.26 5.14
CA MET A 162 -18.31 -15.17 4.82
C MET A 162 -17.85 -16.28 3.86
N ASP A 163 -18.43 -17.49 3.97
CA ASP A 163 -18.13 -18.59 3.06
C ASP A 163 -18.60 -18.28 1.63
N LEU A 164 -19.84 -17.81 1.49
CA LEU A 164 -20.40 -17.40 0.21
C LEU A 164 -19.70 -16.15 -0.35
N SER A 165 -19.30 -15.21 0.51
CA SER A 165 -18.53 -14.03 0.09
C SER A 165 -17.17 -14.44 -0.48
N LEU A 166 -16.47 -15.39 0.16
CA LEU A 166 -15.20 -15.89 -0.37
C LEU A 166 -15.38 -16.56 -1.74
N ALA A 167 -16.44 -17.35 -1.92
CA ALA A 167 -16.76 -17.98 -3.20
C ALA A 167 -17.04 -16.95 -4.30
N GLU A 168 -17.81 -15.89 -4.01
CA GLU A 168 -18.08 -14.82 -4.98
C GLU A 168 -16.82 -14.01 -5.29
N ALA A 169 -15.96 -13.76 -4.30
CA ALA A 169 -14.68 -13.08 -4.49
C ALA A 169 -13.75 -13.89 -5.42
N GLN A 170 -13.67 -15.21 -5.22
CA GLN A 170 -12.88 -16.10 -6.06
C GLN A 170 -13.40 -16.11 -7.50
N LYS A 171 -14.72 -16.18 -7.69
CA LYS A 171 -15.33 -16.11 -9.02
C LYS A 171 -15.04 -14.79 -9.73
N SER A 172 -15.12 -13.67 -9.01
CA SER A 172 -14.78 -12.35 -9.55
C SER A 172 -13.29 -12.27 -9.92
N LEU A 173 -12.41 -12.82 -9.08
CA LEU A 173 -10.96 -12.90 -9.31
C LEU A 173 -10.63 -13.73 -10.56
N ASP A 174 -11.22 -14.92 -10.70
CA ASP A 174 -11.00 -15.79 -11.85
C ASP A 174 -11.43 -15.13 -13.18
N ASN A 175 -12.31 -14.13 -13.11
CA ASN A 175 -12.80 -13.39 -14.25
C ASN A 175 -11.97 -12.12 -14.58
N THR A 176 -11.04 -11.67 -13.73
CA THR A 176 -10.21 -10.49 -14.02
C THR A 176 -9.43 -10.61 -15.34
N PRO A 177 -8.92 -11.78 -15.77
CA PRO A 177 -8.27 -11.91 -17.08
C PRO A 177 -9.21 -11.68 -18.26
N MET A 178 -10.53 -11.86 -18.10
CA MET A 178 -11.50 -11.55 -19.17
C MET A 178 -11.78 -10.05 -19.28
N GLN A 179 -11.51 -9.29 -18.23
CA GLN A 179 -11.74 -7.84 -18.16
C GLN A 179 -10.51 -7.03 -18.57
N MET A 180 -9.31 -7.59 -18.42
CA MET A 180 -8.06 -6.89 -18.74
C MET A 180 -7.18 -7.73 -19.68
N GLN A 181 -6.90 -7.20 -20.87
CA GLN A 181 -6.09 -7.90 -21.88
C GLN A 181 -4.67 -8.23 -21.41
N LEU A 182 -4.09 -7.38 -20.56
CA LEU A 182 -2.74 -7.58 -20.02
C LEU A 182 -2.67 -8.85 -19.16
N LEU A 183 -3.62 -9.00 -18.24
CA LEU A 183 -3.79 -10.20 -17.41
C LEU A 183 -4.03 -11.44 -18.27
N LYS A 184 -4.92 -11.33 -19.27
CA LYS A 184 -5.20 -12.43 -20.21
C LYS A 184 -3.96 -12.94 -20.94
N LYS A 185 -3.15 -12.01 -21.45
CA LYS A 185 -1.92 -12.33 -22.20
C LYS A 185 -0.87 -12.96 -21.31
N ALA A 186 -0.73 -12.46 -20.08
CA ALA A 186 0.18 -13.02 -19.09
C ALA A 186 -0.33 -14.34 -18.47
N GLY A 187 -1.60 -14.70 -18.66
CA GLY A 187 -2.18 -15.92 -18.10
C GLY A 187 -2.34 -15.89 -16.57
N VAL A 188 -2.39 -14.69 -15.98
CA VAL A 188 -2.48 -14.47 -14.53
C VAL A 188 -3.72 -13.66 -14.17
N VAL A 189 -4.16 -13.75 -12.93
CA VAL A 189 -5.18 -12.86 -12.34
C VAL A 189 -4.53 -11.56 -11.84
N ASP A 190 -5.33 -10.57 -11.45
CA ASP A 190 -4.81 -9.34 -10.86
C ASP A 190 -4.15 -9.59 -9.50
N ALA A 191 -2.94 -9.08 -9.31
CA ALA A 191 -2.16 -9.29 -8.09
C ALA A 191 -2.82 -8.64 -6.87
N GLY A 192 -3.35 -7.42 -7.02
CA GLY A 192 -4.05 -6.71 -5.93
C GLY A 192 -5.33 -7.43 -5.52
N ALA A 193 -6.13 -7.86 -6.50
CA ALA A 193 -7.35 -8.64 -6.30
C ALA A 193 -7.06 -9.97 -5.59
N GLN A 194 -6.05 -10.71 -6.04
CA GLN A 194 -5.61 -11.96 -5.41
C GLN A 194 -5.18 -11.72 -3.95
N GLY A 195 -4.43 -10.65 -3.69
CA GLY A 195 -4.03 -10.29 -2.33
C GLY A 195 -5.22 -10.02 -1.41
N PHE A 196 -6.27 -9.38 -1.91
CA PHE A 196 -7.51 -9.18 -1.14
C PHE A 196 -8.30 -10.48 -0.93
N VAL A 197 -8.37 -11.36 -1.93
CA VAL A 197 -9.00 -12.69 -1.77
C VAL A 197 -8.25 -13.52 -0.73
N ASP A 198 -6.92 -13.44 -0.71
CA ASP A 198 -6.09 -14.08 0.33
C ASP A 198 -6.37 -13.49 1.73
N LEU A 199 -6.51 -12.16 1.86
CA LEU A 199 -6.95 -11.53 3.11
C LEU A 199 -8.32 -12.06 3.55
N LEU A 200 -9.30 -12.08 2.64
CA LEU A 200 -10.67 -12.54 2.90
C LEU A 200 -10.72 -14.01 3.29
N LYS A 201 -9.88 -14.85 2.68
CA LYS A 201 -9.75 -16.27 3.02
C LYS A 201 -9.33 -16.46 4.47
N GLY A 202 -8.30 -15.74 4.94
CA GLY A 202 -7.88 -15.84 6.33
C GLY A 202 -8.94 -15.32 7.32
N ILE A 203 -9.69 -14.28 6.95
CA ILE A 203 -10.85 -13.81 7.73
C ILE A 203 -11.92 -14.91 7.81
N ASN A 204 -12.29 -15.53 6.67
CA ASN A 204 -13.26 -16.63 6.65
C ASN A 204 -12.79 -17.81 7.51
N ASP A 205 -11.54 -18.26 7.36
CA ASP A 205 -10.96 -19.34 8.17
C ASP A 205 -11.09 -19.09 9.67
N PHE A 206 -10.86 -17.85 10.12
CA PHE A 206 -11.06 -17.47 11.51
C PHE A 206 -12.54 -17.46 11.93
N ILE A 207 -13.43 -16.96 11.08
CA ILE A 207 -14.89 -16.96 11.36
C ILE A 207 -15.43 -18.39 11.47
N GLN A 208 -14.96 -19.31 10.62
CA GLN A 208 -15.35 -20.72 10.65
C GLN A 208 -14.79 -21.46 11.88
N SER A 209 -13.51 -21.27 12.18
CA SER A 209 -12.80 -22.10 13.16
C SER A 209 -12.70 -21.48 14.57
N GLY A 210 -12.76 -20.15 14.66
CA GLY A 210 -12.45 -19.37 15.86
C GLY A 210 -10.99 -19.45 16.31
N ARG A 211 -10.10 -20.07 15.52
CA ARG A 211 -8.70 -20.31 15.88
C ARG A 211 -7.80 -19.29 15.21
N ILE A 212 -6.97 -18.66 16.03
CA ILE A 212 -5.74 -18.04 15.55
C ILE A 212 -4.77 -19.21 15.46
N LYS A 213 -4.52 -19.76 14.27
CA LYS A 213 -3.47 -20.77 14.11
C LYS A 213 -2.15 -20.15 14.57
N ASP A 214 -1.32 -20.89 15.28
CA ASP A 214 0.09 -20.55 15.43
C ASP A 214 0.69 -20.57 14.02
N LEU A 215 0.80 -19.40 13.41
CA LEU A 215 1.28 -19.22 12.03
C LEU A 215 2.81 -19.33 11.99
N GLY A 216 3.34 -20.42 12.56
CA GLY A 216 4.70 -20.86 12.30
C GLY A 216 4.80 -21.32 10.86
N HIS A 217 5.43 -20.50 10.02
CA HIS A 217 5.96 -20.84 8.70
C HIS A 217 5.03 -21.68 7.81
N ILE A 218 3.94 -21.09 7.30
CA ILE A 218 3.36 -21.55 6.04
C ILE A 218 4.14 -20.88 4.91
N ILE A 219 5.35 -21.39 4.65
CA ILE A 219 6.05 -21.11 3.39
C ILE A 219 5.37 -22.01 2.36
N ASN A 220 4.40 -21.47 1.63
CA ASN A 220 4.00 -22.12 0.39
C ASN A 220 5.14 -21.89 -0.61
N THR A 221 5.98 -22.91 -0.82
CA THR A 221 6.86 -22.97 -1.97
C THR A 221 6.03 -22.77 -3.24
N PRO A 222 6.38 -21.82 -4.12
CA PRO A 222 5.72 -21.68 -5.40
C PRO A 222 5.75 -23.01 -6.15
N LYS A 223 4.66 -23.37 -6.85
CA LYS A 223 4.84 -24.24 -8.02
C LYS A 223 5.75 -23.48 -8.98
N GLU A 224 6.78 -24.15 -9.48
CA GLU A 224 7.61 -23.62 -10.57
C GLU A 224 6.67 -23.14 -11.68
N PHE A 225 6.56 -21.83 -11.84
CA PHE A 225 6.07 -21.25 -13.07
C PHE A 225 7.21 -21.36 -14.07
N GLU A 226 6.93 -21.90 -15.25
CA GLU A 226 7.89 -21.87 -16.36
C GLU A 226 8.35 -20.41 -16.55
N ASP A 227 9.67 -20.23 -16.67
CA ASP A 227 10.28 -18.93 -16.95
C ASP A 227 9.58 -18.31 -18.17
N PHE A 228 8.74 -17.32 -17.93
CA PHE A 228 8.16 -16.54 -19.01
C PHE A 228 9.29 -15.72 -19.64
N GLU A 229 9.65 -16.05 -20.88
CA GLU A 229 10.45 -15.17 -21.74
C GLU A 229 9.72 -13.83 -21.87
N ASN A 230 10.13 -12.86 -21.04
CA ASN A 230 9.67 -11.48 -21.12
C ASN A 230 10.36 -10.78 -22.30
N ASP A 231 10.05 -11.19 -23.53
CA ASP A 231 10.47 -10.50 -24.77
C ASP A 231 9.44 -9.41 -25.19
N HIS A 232 8.69 -8.87 -24.22
CA HIS A 232 7.66 -7.88 -24.47
C HIS A 232 8.00 -6.54 -23.84
N ASP A 233 8.04 -5.56 -24.73
CA ASP A 233 8.43 -4.19 -24.44
C ASP A 233 7.31 -3.46 -23.68
N TYR A 234 7.28 -3.61 -22.35
CA TYR A 234 6.39 -2.87 -21.45
C TYR A 234 6.83 -1.39 -21.27
N SER A 235 7.30 -0.75 -22.34
CA SER A 235 8.15 0.44 -22.35
C SER A 235 7.43 1.77 -22.56
N ASN A 236 6.29 2.01 -21.91
CA ASN A 236 5.71 3.35 -21.93
C ASN A 236 5.46 3.88 -20.51
N LEU A 237 6.49 3.82 -19.65
CA LEU A 237 6.48 4.66 -18.46
C LEU A 237 6.72 6.11 -18.87
N THR A 238 5.71 6.96 -18.69
CA THR A 238 5.80 8.40 -18.98
C THR A 238 6.55 9.16 -17.89
N TYR A 239 6.48 8.67 -16.65
CA TYR A 239 7.03 9.31 -15.47
C TYR A 239 8.03 8.40 -14.76
N GLN A 240 9.14 8.99 -14.30
CA GLN A 240 10.25 8.25 -13.68
C GLN A 240 9.97 7.86 -12.23
N PHE A 241 9.31 8.72 -11.44
CA PHE A 241 9.22 8.55 -10.00
C PHE A 241 7.82 8.19 -9.52
N CYS A 242 7.73 7.12 -8.73
CA CYS A 242 6.61 6.83 -7.85
C CYS A 242 6.78 7.65 -6.56
N THR A 243 5.92 8.64 -6.36
CA THR A 243 6.06 9.63 -5.26
C THR A 243 4.86 9.58 -4.32
N GLU A 244 5.13 9.58 -3.01
CA GLU A 244 4.09 9.49 -1.98
C GLU A 244 4.30 10.50 -0.85
N CYS A 245 3.20 10.96 -0.24
CA CYS A 245 3.22 11.67 1.05
C CYS A 245 1.93 11.42 1.84
N VAL A 246 1.95 11.77 3.13
CA VAL A 246 0.76 11.87 3.98
C VAL A 246 0.51 13.34 4.28
N ILE A 247 -0.75 13.78 4.19
CA ILE A 247 -1.23 15.11 4.55
C ILE A 247 -2.07 14.96 5.82
N GLU A 248 -1.73 15.71 6.87
CA GLU A 248 -2.53 15.84 8.08
C GLU A 248 -3.14 17.26 8.16
N GLY A 249 -4.44 17.33 8.44
CA GLY A 249 -5.19 18.58 8.52
C GLY A 249 -6.59 18.36 9.12
N ASP A 250 -7.43 19.39 9.16
CA ASP A 250 -8.77 19.28 9.77
C ASP A 250 -9.90 19.04 8.76
N SER A 251 -9.71 19.46 7.50
CA SER A 251 -10.72 19.37 6.44
C SER A 251 -10.06 19.33 5.05
N ILE A 252 -9.43 18.20 4.75
CA ILE A 252 -8.71 17.99 3.50
C ILE A 252 -9.69 17.74 2.35
N ASP A 253 -9.67 18.60 1.33
CA ASP A 253 -10.44 18.41 0.09
C ASP A 253 -9.70 17.48 -0.88
N LYS A 254 -10.03 16.18 -0.81
CA LYS A 254 -9.46 15.16 -1.70
C LYS A 254 -9.74 15.43 -3.17
N LYS A 255 -10.89 16.03 -3.53
CA LYS A 255 -11.27 16.27 -4.93
C LYS A 255 -10.41 17.38 -5.53
N GLU A 256 -10.21 18.47 -4.79
CA GLU A 256 -9.34 19.56 -5.23
C GLU A 256 -7.88 19.08 -5.39
N ILE A 257 -7.33 18.37 -4.40
CA ILE A 257 -5.96 17.84 -4.46
C ILE A 257 -5.82 16.94 -5.69
N LYS A 258 -6.76 16.02 -5.92
CA LYS A 258 -6.76 15.11 -7.07
C LYS A 258 -6.70 15.87 -8.39
N SER A 259 -7.54 16.91 -8.55
CA SER A 259 -7.56 17.73 -9.76
C SER A 259 -6.21 18.40 -10.01
N ARG A 260 -5.58 18.97 -8.98
CA ARG A 260 -4.26 19.63 -9.10
C ARG A 260 -3.16 18.65 -9.45
N LEU A 261 -3.19 17.46 -8.85
CA LEU A 261 -2.17 16.44 -9.06
C LEU A 261 -2.25 15.81 -10.46
N MET A 262 -3.45 15.69 -11.03
CA MET A 262 -3.63 15.25 -12.41
C MET A 262 -3.04 16.22 -13.45
N GLU A 263 -2.69 17.46 -13.08
CA GLU A 263 -2.00 18.41 -13.96
C GLU A 263 -0.49 18.13 -14.09
N ILE A 264 0.11 17.43 -13.13
CA ILE A 264 1.58 17.26 -13.03
C ILE A 264 2.06 15.81 -13.16
N GLY A 265 1.14 14.84 -13.13
CA GLY A 265 1.47 13.41 -13.12
C GLY A 265 0.30 12.52 -13.51
N ASP A 266 0.54 11.20 -13.49
CA ASP A 266 -0.49 10.18 -13.70
C ASP A 266 -0.62 9.25 -12.50
N SER A 267 -1.53 8.26 -12.62
CA SER A 267 -1.74 7.22 -11.62
C SER A 267 -2.03 7.75 -10.20
N VAL A 268 -2.72 8.90 -10.13
CA VAL A 268 -3.02 9.57 -8.86
C VAL A 268 -3.98 8.71 -8.02
N VAL A 269 -3.56 8.40 -6.80
CA VAL A 269 -4.39 7.78 -5.76
C VAL A 269 -4.40 8.65 -4.53
N ILE A 270 -5.61 9.01 -4.07
CA ILE A 270 -5.82 9.80 -2.85
C ILE A 270 -6.68 8.99 -1.89
N ALA A 271 -6.01 8.36 -0.92
CA ALA A 271 -6.64 7.55 0.12
C ALA A 271 -6.68 8.33 1.45
N GLY A 272 -7.69 8.12 2.27
CA GLY A 272 -7.81 8.70 3.59
C GLY A 272 -9.15 9.38 3.89
N SER A 273 -9.21 9.94 5.08
CA SER A 273 -10.37 10.65 5.62
C SER A 273 -10.24 12.16 5.40
N LYS A 274 -11.12 12.95 6.01
CA LYS A 274 -11.02 14.42 6.00
C LYS A 274 -9.84 14.95 6.84
N LYS A 275 -9.27 14.13 7.72
CA LYS A 275 -8.22 14.55 8.65
C LYS A 275 -6.81 14.09 8.25
N LYS A 276 -6.74 12.98 7.53
CA LYS A 276 -5.49 12.33 7.16
C LYS A 276 -5.65 11.72 5.79
N VAL A 277 -4.76 12.12 4.86
CA VAL A 277 -4.81 11.71 3.47
C VAL A 277 -3.44 11.22 3.02
N LYS A 278 -3.37 9.99 2.53
CA LYS A 278 -2.23 9.45 1.80
C LYS A 278 -2.39 9.77 0.32
N VAL A 279 -1.34 10.33 -0.27
CA VAL A 279 -1.26 10.61 -1.70
C VAL A 279 -0.19 9.74 -2.33
N HIS A 280 -0.50 9.18 -3.50
CA HIS A 280 0.42 8.51 -4.40
C HIS A 280 0.24 9.08 -5.82
N ILE A 281 1.35 9.30 -6.53
CA ILE A 281 1.36 9.79 -7.90
C ILE A 281 2.64 9.34 -8.62
N HIS A 282 2.58 9.17 -9.93
CA HIS A 282 3.76 9.09 -10.77
C HIS A 282 4.09 10.46 -11.37
N VAL A 283 5.30 10.96 -11.10
CA VAL A 283 5.78 12.29 -11.56
C VAL A 283 7.25 12.24 -11.97
N ASN A 284 7.69 13.24 -12.73
CA ASN A 284 9.11 13.41 -13.07
C ASN A 284 9.86 14.28 -12.04
N LYS A 285 9.13 15.04 -11.24
CA LYS A 285 9.68 16.00 -10.28
C LYS A 285 8.99 15.83 -8.93
N PRO A 286 9.47 14.92 -8.06
CA PRO A 286 8.85 14.62 -6.76
C PRO A 286 8.53 15.86 -5.90
N HIS A 287 9.42 16.86 -5.88
CA HIS A 287 9.21 18.11 -5.14
C HIS A 287 7.90 18.85 -5.50
N GLN A 288 7.43 18.74 -6.76
CA GLN A 288 6.18 19.39 -7.17
C GLN A 288 4.96 18.80 -6.47
N LEU A 289 4.94 17.49 -6.21
CA LEU A 289 3.90 16.85 -5.41
C LEU A 289 3.84 17.49 -4.02
N PHE A 290 4.98 17.52 -3.32
CA PHE A 290 5.03 17.99 -1.93
C PHE A 290 4.64 19.47 -1.84
N GLN A 291 5.06 20.30 -2.80
CA GLN A 291 4.64 21.71 -2.88
C GLN A 291 3.11 21.87 -3.04
N VAL A 292 2.46 21.01 -3.83
CA VAL A 292 0.99 21.01 -3.94
C VAL A 292 0.36 20.57 -2.62
N CYS A 293 0.83 19.47 -2.05
CA CYS A 293 0.27 18.88 -0.82
C CYS A 293 0.43 19.79 0.42
N ASN A 294 1.53 20.53 0.53
CA ASN A 294 1.78 21.49 1.62
C ASN A 294 0.72 22.60 1.73
N LYS A 295 -0.06 22.84 0.66
CA LYS A 295 -1.14 23.83 0.68
C LYS A 295 -2.39 23.35 1.42
N TYR A 296 -2.50 22.05 1.69
CA TYR A 296 -3.70 21.43 2.25
C TYR A 296 -3.51 20.86 3.66
N GLY A 297 -2.30 20.96 4.21
CA GLY A 297 -1.97 20.47 5.55
C GLY A 297 -0.48 20.29 5.75
N ILE A 298 -0.12 19.73 6.90
CA ILE A 298 1.27 19.35 7.20
C ILE A 298 1.55 18.05 6.46
N THR A 299 2.59 18.04 5.64
CA THR A 299 3.00 16.84 4.94
C THR A 299 4.06 16.06 5.72
N LYS A 300 3.93 14.74 5.69
CA LYS A 300 4.82 13.78 6.35
C LYS A 300 5.08 12.61 5.43
N ASN A 301 6.04 11.76 5.82
CA ASN A 301 6.32 10.48 5.16
C ASN A 301 6.55 10.61 3.64
N HIS A 302 7.29 11.64 3.23
CA HIS A 302 7.70 11.83 1.84
C HIS A 302 8.45 10.59 1.34
N LYS A 303 8.24 10.25 0.07
CA LYS A 303 8.89 9.12 -0.59
C LYS A 303 8.95 9.40 -2.08
N ALA A 304 10.06 9.01 -2.73
CA ALA A 304 10.16 8.97 -4.18
C ALA A 304 11.06 7.80 -4.58
N ASP A 305 10.49 6.85 -5.34
CA ASP A 305 11.21 5.69 -5.86
C ASP A 305 11.36 5.81 -7.39
N ASP A 306 12.53 5.44 -7.91
CA ASP A 306 12.81 5.44 -9.35
C ASP A 306 12.28 4.14 -10.01
N MET A 307 11.15 4.25 -10.70
CA MET A 307 10.49 3.11 -11.35
C MET A 307 11.29 2.58 -12.54
N PHE A 308 12.07 3.42 -13.23
CA PHE A 308 12.87 3.00 -14.39
C PHE A 308 14.00 2.08 -13.92
N LYS A 309 14.64 2.43 -12.80
CA LYS A 309 15.64 1.56 -12.16
C LYS A 309 15.01 0.26 -11.69
N GLN A 310 13.84 0.31 -11.04
CA GLN A 310 13.13 -0.89 -10.58
C GLN A 310 12.78 -1.84 -11.73
N GLN A 311 12.17 -1.33 -12.81
CA GLN A 311 11.80 -2.14 -13.97
C GLN A 311 13.03 -2.77 -14.63
N LYS A 312 14.15 -2.03 -14.72
CA LYS A 312 15.40 -2.56 -15.27
C LYS A 312 15.97 -3.68 -14.40
N LEU A 313 15.92 -3.56 -13.07
CA LEU A 313 16.37 -4.61 -12.15
C LEU A 313 15.54 -5.89 -12.28
N VAL A 314 14.21 -5.75 -12.40
CA VAL A 314 13.30 -6.87 -12.62
C VAL A 314 13.61 -7.57 -13.95
N LYS A 315 13.79 -6.81 -15.04
CA LYS A 315 14.15 -7.36 -16.36
C LYS A 315 15.50 -8.08 -16.35
N THR A 316 16.49 -7.57 -15.61
CA THR A 316 17.81 -8.22 -15.52
C THR A 316 17.82 -9.46 -14.64
N GLY A 317 16.81 -9.62 -13.77
CA GLY A 317 16.78 -10.67 -12.77
C GLY A 317 17.92 -10.56 -11.75
N LYS A 318 18.12 -11.63 -10.96
CA LYS A 318 19.17 -11.67 -9.94
C LYS A 318 20.55 -11.70 -10.58
N THR A 319 21.44 -10.82 -10.14
CA THR A 319 22.79 -10.64 -10.67
C THR A 319 23.87 -10.96 -9.63
N ASN A 320 25.03 -11.44 -10.11
CA ASN A 320 26.24 -11.64 -9.29
C ASN A 320 27.02 -10.35 -9.02
N LYS A 321 26.50 -9.20 -9.44
CA LYS A 321 27.09 -7.89 -9.18
C LYS A 321 26.93 -7.49 -7.72
N ILE A 322 27.71 -6.47 -7.34
CA ILE A 322 27.62 -5.83 -6.03
C ILE A 322 26.81 -4.54 -6.17
N ALA A 323 25.78 -4.38 -5.34
CA ALA A 323 25.12 -3.09 -5.17
C ALA A 323 25.91 -2.21 -4.21
N LEU A 324 26.06 -0.94 -4.54
CA LEU A 324 26.64 0.06 -3.66
C LEU A 324 25.52 0.89 -3.03
N VAL A 325 25.47 0.95 -1.69
CA VAL A 325 24.54 1.80 -0.95
C VAL A 325 25.32 2.95 -0.32
N VAL A 326 24.92 4.19 -0.62
CA VAL A 326 25.48 5.41 -0.06
C VAL A 326 24.39 6.22 0.65
N ASP A 327 24.77 7.15 1.52
CA ASP A 327 23.85 8.19 1.98
C ASP A 327 23.92 9.44 1.08
N SER A 328 22.87 10.25 0.99
CA SER A 328 22.86 11.39 0.05
C SER A 328 23.87 12.48 0.39
N GLY A 329 24.32 12.54 1.65
CA GLY A 329 25.37 13.47 2.07
C GLY A 329 26.75 13.11 1.51
N ALA A 330 26.97 11.85 1.09
CA ALA A 330 28.18 11.44 0.38
C ALA A 330 28.32 12.11 -1.01
N ASP A 331 27.24 12.77 -1.48
CA ASP A 331 27.19 13.57 -2.71
C ASP A 331 27.70 12.82 -3.96
N PHE A 332 27.37 11.54 -4.04
CA PHE A 332 27.79 10.68 -5.14
C PHE A 332 26.99 10.99 -6.41
N ASN A 333 27.64 11.03 -7.58
CA ASN A 333 26.95 11.19 -8.86
C ASN A 333 26.31 9.85 -9.28
N ILE A 334 25.07 9.65 -8.84
CA ILE A 334 24.32 8.40 -9.04
C ILE A 334 23.75 8.22 -10.45
N GLU A 335 23.69 9.28 -11.25
CA GLU A 335 23.20 9.20 -12.63
C GLU A 335 24.18 8.43 -13.52
N LYS A 336 25.48 8.50 -13.18
CA LYS A 336 26.54 7.81 -13.91
C LYS A 336 26.62 6.31 -13.61
N TYR A 337 26.10 5.86 -12.48
CA TYR A 337 26.29 4.49 -11.99
C TYR A 337 24.96 3.83 -11.64
N PHE A 338 24.56 2.86 -12.47
CA PHE A 338 23.30 2.15 -12.30
C PHE A 338 23.22 1.36 -10.98
N ASP A 339 24.32 0.71 -10.58
CA ASP A 339 24.39 -0.16 -9.41
C ASP A 339 24.63 0.61 -8.08
N VAL A 340 24.43 1.94 -8.08
CA VAL A 340 24.56 2.82 -6.91
C VAL A 340 23.18 3.30 -6.46
N PHE A 341 22.91 3.12 -5.16
CA PHE A 341 21.64 3.40 -4.51
C PHE A 341 21.85 4.34 -3.33
N VAL A 342 20.94 5.29 -3.15
CA VAL A 342 21.05 6.34 -2.14
C VAL A 342 19.98 6.17 -1.09
N VAL A 343 20.39 6.19 0.19
CA VAL A 343 19.50 6.42 1.32
C VAL A 343 19.56 7.90 1.66
N PRO A 344 18.52 8.69 1.37
CA PRO A 344 18.59 10.13 1.50
C PRO A 344 18.57 10.58 2.96
N VAL A 345 19.41 11.56 3.29
CA VAL A 345 19.38 12.22 4.60
C VAL A 345 18.14 13.10 4.72
N ARG A 346 17.77 13.42 5.95
CA ARG A 346 16.58 14.23 6.23
C ARG A 346 16.99 15.58 6.81
N TYR A 347 16.21 16.61 6.51
CA TYR A 347 16.34 17.91 7.16
C TYR A 347 14.97 18.55 7.36
N SER A 348 14.90 19.54 8.24
CA SER A 348 13.65 20.21 8.56
C SER A 348 13.83 21.71 8.77
N PHE A 349 12.82 22.47 8.31
CA PHE A 349 12.66 23.88 8.61
C PHE A 349 11.48 24.05 9.57
N GLY A 350 11.77 24.17 10.88
CA GLY A 350 10.73 24.20 11.91
C GLY A 350 10.01 22.85 12.03
N ASN A 351 8.72 22.81 11.69
CA ASN A 351 7.88 21.61 11.74
C ASN A 351 7.73 20.91 10.38
N GLN A 352 8.35 21.44 9.32
CA GLN A 352 8.28 20.87 7.98
C GLN A 352 9.51 20.02 7.73
N ASP A 353 9.29 18.73 7.46
CA ASP A 353 10.34 17.76 7.14
C ASP A 353 10.55 17.65 5.63
N TYR A 354 11.80 17.41 5.24
CA TYR A 354 12.26 17.26 3.88
C TYR A 354 13.25 16.10 3.77
N ILE A 355 13.23 15.45 2.60
CA ILE A 355 14.18 14.43 2.19
C ILE A 355 15.14 15.05 1.17
N ASP A 356 16.43 14.90 1.43
CA ASP A 356 17.48 15.49 0.61
C ASP A 356 17.41 15.06 -0.85
N LYS A 357 17.51 16.05 -1.75
CA LYS A 357 17.37 15.95 -3.21
C LYS A 357 16.06 15.33 -3.72
N VAL A 358 15.09 15.10 -2.83
CA VAL A 358 13.79 14.48 -3.17
C VAL A 358 12.65 15.45 -2.90
N SER A 359 12.56 15.97 -1.67
CA SER A 359 11.40 16.76 -1.24
C SER A 359 11.41 18.20 -1.73
N GLN A 360 12.58 18.71 -2.11
CA GLN A 360 12.79 20.09 -2.49
C GLN A 360 13.87 20.18 -3.57
N SER A 361 13.75 21.14 -4.49
CA SER A 361 14.82 21.45 -5.44
C SER A 361 15.97 22.15 -4.73
N ILE A 362 17.16 22.16 -5.35
CA ILE A 362 18.34 22.85 -4.78
C ILE A 362 18.06 24.36 -4.69
N GLU A 363 17.44 24.92 -5.72
CA GLU A 363 17.09 26.34 -5.80
C GLU A 363 16.07 26.73 -4.71
N ASP A 364 15.04 25.90 -4.50
CA ASP A 364 14.03 26.12 -3.47
C ASP A 364 14.65 26.02 -2.07
N PHE A 365 15.56 25.07 -1.84
CA PHE A 365 16.29 24.94 -0.57
C PHE A 365 17.07 26.21 -0.24
N TYR A 366 17.86 26.74 -1.19
CA TYR A 366 18.60 27.98 -0.95
C TYR A 366 17.69 29.20 -0.80
N THR A 367 16.54 29.21 -1.48
CA THR A 367 15.52 30.24 -1.31
C THR A 367 14.92 30.19 0.10
N GLU A 368 14.59 29.00 0.59
CA GLU A 368 14.07 28.81 1.95
C GLU A 368 15.12 29.12 3.00
N LEU A 369 16.37 28.68 2.81
CA LEU A 369 17.50 28.99 3.69
C LEU A 369 17.70 30.50 3.89
N LYS A 370 17.46 31.30 2.85
CA LYS A 370 17.59 32.76 2.90
C LYS A 370 16.42 33.44 3.62
N ASN A 371 15.20 32.90 3.47
CA ASN A 371 13.97 33.60 3.84
C ASN A 371 13.27 33.03 5.08
N ASN A 372 13.54 31.78 5.45
CA ASN A 372 12.87 31.11 6.56
C ASN A 372 13.57 31.46 7.89
N PRO A 373 12.85 31.99 8.90
CA PRO A 373 13.43 32.31 10.19
C PRO A 373 13.91 31.07 10.97
N ASN A 374 13.37 29.89 10.66
CA ASN A 374 13.81 28.63 11.25
C ASN A 374 14.89 28.01 10.36
N HIS A 375 16.16 28.17 10.72
CA HIS A 375 17.25 27.54 9.97
C HIS A 375 17.16 26.00 9.99
N PRO A 376 17.65 25.34 8.92
CA PRO A 376 17.46 23.92 8.76
C PRO A 376 18.21 23.11 9.82
N LYS A 377 17.58 22.05 10.31
CA LYS A 377 18.21 21.04 11.14
C LYS A 377 18.29 19.73 10.38
N THR A 378 19.41 19.03 10.46
CA THR A 378 19.56 17.71 9.84
C THR A 378 19.18 16.60 10.81
N SER A 379 18.70 15.49 10.27
CA SER A 379 18.47 14.25 10.99
C SER A 379 18.93 13.05 10.17
N GLN A 380 19.26 11.96 10.86
CA GLN A 380 19.71 10.73 10.23
C GLN A 380 18.53 10.03 9.54
N PRO A 381 18.77 9.31 8.43
CA PRO A 381 17.82 8.30 7.97
C PRO A 381 17.54 7.30 9.10
N THR A 382 16.33 6.76 9.13
CA THR A 382 15.98 5.78 10.16
C THR A 382 16.65 4.43 9.85
N PRO A 383 16.90 3.56 10.86
CA PRO A 383 17.34 2.20 10.59
C PRO A 383 16.41 1.42 9.64
N GLY A 384 15.12 1.78 9.64
CA GLY A 384 14.13 1.22 8.71
C GLY A 384 14.37 1.62 7.25
N ASP A 385 14.86 2.83 6.99
CA ASP A 385 15.17 3.30 5.63
C ASP A 385 16.31 2.46 5.01
N PHE A 386 17.37 2.21 5.79
CA PHE A 386 18.47 1.33 5.38
C PHE A 386 18.01 -0.12 5.20
N ARG A 387 17.29 -0.67 6.19
CA ARG A 387 16.80 -2.06 6.13
C ARG A 387 15.98 -2.31 4.87
N ARG A 388 15.11 -1.37 4.50
CA ARG A 388 14.28 -1.44 3.30
C ARG A 388 15.14 -1.49 2.04
N GLN A 389 16.11 -0.59 1.93
CA GLN A 389 17.03 -0.56 0.80
C GLN A 389 17.80 -1.88 0.66
N TYR A 390 18.29 -2.43 1.78
CA TYR A 390 19.02 -3.70 1.78
C TYR A 390 18.15 -4.89 1.40
N GLN A 391 16.93 -4.98 1.95
CA GLN A 391 15.99 -6.05 1.63
C GLN A 391 15.63 -6.03 0.14
N TYR A 392 15.32 -4.85 -0.39
CA TYR A 392 15.05 -4.67 -1.82
C TYR A 392 16.22 -5.11 -2.68
N LEU A 393 17.44 -4.64 -2.38
CA LEU A 393 18.62 -4.98 -3.16
C LEU A 393 19.03 -6.45 -3.06
N ASN A 394 18.81 -7.10 -1.92
CA ASN A 394 19.13 -8.51 -1.71
C ASN A 394 18.30 -9.46 -2.61
N SER A 395 17.14 -9.00 -3.11
CA SER A 395 16.35 -9.72 -4.11
C SER A 395 17.02 -9.76 -5.48
N TYR A 396 17.82 -8.74 -5.82
CA TYR A 396 18.42 -8.58 -7.16
C TYR A 396 19.93 -8.71 -7.19
N TYR A 397 20.65 -8.47 -6.09
CA TYR A 397 22.11 -8.50 -6.03
C TYR A 397 22.60 -9.61 -5.10
N SER A 398 23.75 -10.21 -5.44
CA SER A 398 24.39 -11.24 -4.62
C SER A 398 25.10 -10.67 -3.39
N SER A 399 25.45 -9.39 -3.42
CA SER A 399 26.19 -8.72 -2.35
C SER A 399 25.89 -7.22 -2.35
N ILE A 400 25.95 -6.62 -1.16
CA ILE A 400 25.73 -5.20 -0.94
C ILE A 400 26.94 -4.64 -0.19
N ILE A 401 27.52 -3.55 -0.68
CA ILE A 401 28.54 -2.77 0.02
C ILE A 401 27.94 -1.42 0.39
N SER A 402 28.06 -1.05 1.66
CA SER A 402 27.62 0.25 2.16
C SER A 402 28.81 1.18 2.37
N LEU A 403 28.78 2.35 1.71
CA LEU A 403 29.77 3.42 1.85
C LEU A 403 29.07 4.69 2.34
N HIS A 404 29.27 5.00 3.62
CA HIS A 404 28.66 6.16 4.28
C HIS A 404 29.71 7.19 4.68
N ILE A 405 29.26 8.43 4.87
CA ILE A 405 30.12 9.47 5.44
C ILE A 405 30.66 9.00 6.81
N PRO A 406 31.96 9.19 7.11
CA PRO A 406 32.51 8.77 8.38
C PRO A 406 31.75 9.34 9.58
N LYS A 407 31.62 8.55 10.65
CA LYS A 407 30.94 8.91 11.92
C LYS A 407 31.31 10.27 12.52
N LYS A 408 32.49 10.80 12.21
CA LYS A 408 32.94 12.13 12.66
C LYS A 408 32.22 13.30 11.97
N LEU A 409 31.64 13.05 10.80
CA LEU A 409 31.05 14.05 9.91
C LEU A 409 29.55 13.83 9.69
N SER A 410 29.06 12.59 9.90
CA SER A 410 27.64 12.24 9.80
C SER A 410 27.27 11.23 10.87
N GLY A 411 25.97 11.18 11.20
CA GLY A 411 25.39 10.12 12.03
C GLY A 411 24.88 8.92 11.23
N THR A 412 25.04 8.92 9.89
CA THR A 412 24.61 7.83 9.00
C THR A 412 25.35 6.53 9.21
#